data_AF-A0A2V7GP52-F1
#
_entry.id   AF-A0A2V7GP52-F1
#
_cell.length_a   1.000
_cell.length_b   1.000
_cell.length_c   1.000
_cell.angle_alpha   90.00
_cell.angle_beta   90.00
_cell.angle_gamma   90.00
#
_symmetry.space_group_name_H-M   'P 1'
#
loop_
_entity.id
_entity.type
_entity.pdbx_description
1 polymer ?
#
loop_
_entity_poly.entity_id
_entity_poly.type
_entity_poly.pdbx_seq_one_letter_code
_entity_poly.pdbx_strand_id
1 'polypeptide(L)'
;MALTAADRAALIERYARGPALLKAALKKVPAEAMQWRPAPGKWSAHEVIVHCADSETNAYARIRYLLAEEQPVIQGYDQDRWAKALDYHTLPVDAALATVEAVRAGASSFAS
;
A
#
# COMPACT_ATOMS: atom_id res chain seq x y z
N MET A 1 11.36 15.77 17.16
CA MET A 1 10.37 15.95 18.25
C MET A 1 9.60 14.66 18.40
N ALA A 2 9.25 14.27 19.63
CA ALA A 2 8.40 13.10 19.88
C ALA A 2 6.94 13.42 19.53
N LEU A 3 6.24 12.47 18.90
CA LEU A 3 4.81 12.62 18.59
C LEU A 3 3.98 12.52 19.87
N THR A 4 3.01 13.41 20.06
CA THR A 4 2.03 13.30 21.15
C THR A 4 1.05 12.15 20.87
N ALA A 5 0.24 11.77 21.87
CA ALA A 5 -0.83 10.80 21.66
C ALA A 5 -1.86 11.29 20.61
N ALA A 6 -2.18 12.59 20.62
CA ALA A 6 -3.08 13.20 19.66
C ALA A 6 -2.49 13.17 18.23
N ASP A 7 -1.20 13.48 18.07
CA ASP A 7 -0.53 13.41 16.77
C ASP A 7 -0.56 11.99 16.22
N ARG A 8 -0.28 10.99 17.06
CA ARG A 8 -0.35 9.57 16.65
C ARG A 8 -1.76 9.18 16.24
N ALA A 9 -2.77 9.50 17.03
CA ALA A 9 -4.17 9.20 16.70
C ALA A 9 -4.59 9.80 15.35
N ALA A 10 -4.24 11.07 15.11
CA ALA A 10 -4.54 11.74 13.84
C ALA A 10 -3.83 11.09 12.64
N LEU A 11 -2.58 10.65 12.81
CA LEU A 11 -1.83 9.93 11.78
C LEU A 11 -2.42 8.55 11.49
N ILE A 12 -2.84 7.80 12.53
CA ILE A 12 -3.49 6.50 12.39
C ILE A 12 -4.82 6.64 11.66
N GLU A 13 -5.64 7.63 12.01
CA GLU A 13 -6.91 7.89 11.34
C GLU A 13 -6.69 8.27 9.86
N ARG A 14 -5.71 9.13 9.58
CA ARG A 14 -5.34 9.48 8.19
C ARG A 14 -4.88 8.26 7.41
N TYR A 15 -4.09 7.38 8.02
CA TYR A 15 -3.64 6.14 7.41
C TYR A 15 -4.83 5.19 7.12
N ALA A 16 -5.74 5.03 8.07
CA ALA A 16 -6.94 4.19 7.94
C ALA A 16 -7.88 4.65 6.82
N ARG A 17 -7.96 5.96 6.54
CA ARG A 17 -8.78 6.52 5.45
C ARG A 17 -8.18 6.33 4.04
N GLY A 18 -6.92 5.92 3.94
CA GLY A 18 -6.20 5.79 2.67
C GLY A 18 -6.90 4.95 1.58
N PRO A 19 -7.47 3.76 1.87
CA PRO A 19 -8.13 2.94 0.86
C PRO A 19 -9.31 3.66 0.19
N ALA A 20 -10.11 4.40 0.96
CA ALA A 20 -11.21 5.19 0.41
C ALA A 20 -10.71 6.33 -0.50
N LEU A 21 -9.59 6.97 -0.12
CA LEU A 21 -8.94 8.01 -0.93
C LEU A 21 -8.38 7.46 -2.24
N LEU A 22 -7.75 6.27 -2.22
CA LEU A 22 -7.28 5.59 -3.43
C LEU A 22 -8.44 5.26 -4.38
N LYS A 23 -9.52 4.66 -3.87
CA LYS A 23 -10.74 4.39 -4.65
C LYS A 23 -11.31 5.67 -5.27
N ALA A 24 -11.36 6.77 -4.51
CA ALA A 24 -11.87 8.04 -4.99
C ALA A 24 -10.95 8.69 -6.06
N ALA A 25 -9.63 8.53 -5.94
CA ALA A 25 -8.68 9.01 -6.92
C ALA A 25 -8.78 8.22 -8.24
N LEU A 26 -8.87 6.89 -8.17
CA LEU A 26 -8.99 6.02 -9.35
C LEU A 26 -10.25 6.25 -10.16
N LYS A 27 -11.37 6.58 -9.51
CA LYS A 27 -12.61 6.96 -10.21
C LYS A 27 -12.46 8.16 -11.15
N LYS A 28 -11.40 8.96 -10.99
CA LYS A 28 -11.09 10.11 -11.84
C LYS A 28 -10.18 9.75 -13.02
N VAL A 29 -9.63 8.54 -13.06
CA VAL A 29 -8.76 8.06 -14.13
C VAL A 29 -9.65 7.42 -15.21
N PRO A 30 -9.56 7.88 -16.48
CA PRO A 30 -10.26 7.22 -17.58
C PRO A 30 -9.83 5.75 -17.71
N ALA A 31 -10.77 4.87 -18.06
CA ALA A 31 -10.51 3.42 -18.12
C ALA A 31 -9.37 3.08 -19.08
N GLU A 32 -9.33 3.74 -20.24
CA GLU A 32 -8.29 3.64 -21.25
C GLU A 32 -6.91 4.13 -20.77
N ALA A 33 -6.86 4.96 -19.72
CA ALA A 33 -5.63 5.51 -19.16
C ALA A 33 -5.11 4.69 -17.96
N MET A 34 -5.84 3.70 -17.45
CA MET A 34 -5.46 2.94 -16.26
C MET A 34 -4.10 2.23 -16.41
N GLN A 35 -3.82 1.69 -17.59
CA GLN A 35 -2.55 1.01 -17.90
C GLN A 35 -1.56 1.89 -18.67
N TRP A 36 -1.91 3.15 -18.96
CA TRP A 36 -1.02 4.07 -19.65
C TRP A 36 0.15 4.50 -18.75
N ARG A 37 1.37 4.42 -19.28
CA ARG A 37 2.59 4.86 -18.60
C ARG A 37 2.97 6.26 -19.10
N PRO A 38 3.19 7.25 -18.21
CA PRO A 38 3.40 8.64 -18.62
C PRO A 38 4.78 8.91 -19.24
N ALA A 39 5.77 8.07 -18.97
CA ALA A 39 7.10 8.14 -19.58
C ALA A 39 7.79 6.77 -19.48
N PRO A 40 8.88 6.54 -20.24
CA PRO A 40 9.72 5.35 -20.06
C PRO A 40 10.17 5.20 -18.60
N GLY A 41 9.99 4.00 -18.05
CA GLY A 41 10.35 3.69 -16.66
C GLY A 41 9.42 4.27 -15.59
N LYS A 42 8.28 4.88 -15.96
CA LYS A 42 7.24 5.29 -15.00
C LYS A 42 6.11 4.27 -14.97
N TRP A 43 5.52 4.12 -13.79
CA TRP A 43 4.36 3.26 -13.58
C TRP A 43 3.06 3.91 -14.06
N SER A 44 2.13 3.08 -14.52
CA SER A 44 0.73 3.47 -14.75
C SER A 44 -0.03 3.59 -13.42
N ALA A 45 -1.24 4.15 -13.47
CA ALA A 45 -2.12 4.17 -12.30
C ALA A 45 -2.42 2.75 -11.78
N HIS A 46 -2.64 1.79 -12.68
CA HIS A 46 -2.82 0.37 -12.36
C HIS A 46 -1.63 -0.20 -11.58
N GLU A 47 -0.40 -0.01 -12.09
CA GLU A 47 0.82 -0.52 -11.44
C GLU A 47 1.05 0.10 -10.07
N VAL A 48 0.74 1.40 -9.91
CA VAL A 48 0.83 2.08 -8.61
C VAL A 48 -0.09 1.43 -7.58
N ILE A 49 -1.31 1.06 -7.96
CA ILE A 49 -2.27 0.45 -7.02
C ILE A 49 -1.86 -0.98 -6.66
N VAL A 50 -1.39 -1.76 -7.63
CA VAL A 50 -0.83 -3.08 -7.38
C VAL A 50 0.39 -2.98 -6.46
N HIS A 51 1.29 -2.04 -6.71
CA HIS A 51 2.40 -1.75 -5.81
C HIS A 51 1.94 -1.36 -4.40
N CYS A 52 0.89 -0.54 -4.26
CA CYS A 52 0.34 -0.20 -2.95
C CYS A 52 -0.09 -1.47 -2.19
N ALA A 53 -0.71 -2.44 -2.85
CA ALA A 53 -1.07 -3.70 -2.20
C ALA A 53 0.17 -4.44 -1.67
N ASP A 54 1.23 -4.56 -2.47
CA ASP A 54 2.47 -5.21 -2.03
C ASP A 54 3.16 -4.45 -0.90
N SER A 55 3.25 -3.12 -1.03
CA SER A 55 3.93 -2.27 -0.04
C SER A 55 3.22 -2.30 1.31
N GLU A 56 1.88 -2.21 1.32
CA GLU A 56 1.09 -2.27 2.54
C GLU A 56 1.10 -3.68 3.16
N THR A 57 1.09 -4.74 2.35
CA THR A 57 1.22 -6.12 2.83
C THR A 57 2.58 -6.35 3.51
N ASN A 58 3.67 -5.88 2.89
CA ASN A 58 5.00 -5.93 3.48
C ASN A 58 5.07 -5.11 4.77
N ALA A 59 4.53 -3.89 4.79
CA ALA A 59 4.48 -3.07 6.00
C ALA A 59 3.70 -3.77 7.14
N TYR A 60 2.57 -4.39 6.81
CA TYR A 60 1.73 -5.09 7.79
C TYR A 60 2.41 -6.32 8.39
N ALA A 61 3.18 -7.06 7.59
CA ALA A 61 4.02 -8.15 8.08
C ALA A 61 5.15 -7.63 8.99
N ARG A 62 5.84 -6.56 8.57
CA ARG A 62 6.93 -5.94 9.35
C ARG A 62 6.46 -5.44 10.72
N ILE A 63 5.28 -4.83 10.80
CA ILE A 63 4.70 -4.39 12.07
C ILE A 63 4.53 -5.58 13.03
N ARG A 64 4.07 -6.74 12.54
CA ARG A 64 3.94 -7.93 13.39
C ARG A 64 5.28 -8.44 13.89
N TYR A 65 6.26 -8.57 13.00
CA TYR A 65 7.60 -8.99 13.41
C TYR A 65 8.16 -8.06 14.48
N LEU A 66 8.03 -6.73 14.28
CA LEU A 66 8.46 -5.72 15.24
C LEU A 66 7.76 -5.82 16.61
N LEU A 67 6.49 -6.22 16.64
CA LEU A 67 5.71 -6.31 17.87
C LEU A 67 5.84 -7.66 18.59
N ALA A 68 6.14 -8.74 17.85
CA ALA A 68 6.06 -10.11 18.36
C ALA A 68 7.41 -10.80 18.55
N GLU A 69 8.50 -10.28 17.96
CA GLU A 69 9.82 -10.90 18.03
C GLU A 69 10.83 -10.00 18.75
N GLU A 70 11.79 -10.61 19.46
CA GLU A 70 12.84 -9.89 20.20
C GLU A 70 13.89 -9.26 19.27
N GLN A 71 14.24 -9.96 18.17
CA GLN A 71 15.24 -9.53 17.18
C GLN A 71 14.70 -9.72 15.75
N PRO A 72 13.73 -8.89 15.34
CA PRO A 72 13.03 -9.08 14.08
C PRO A 72 13.93 -8.83 12.87
N VAL A 73 13.85 -9.70 11.87
CA VAL A 73 14.51 -9.50 10.56
C VAL A 73 13.52 -8.83 9.60
N ILE A 74 13.82 -7.59 9.22
CA ILE A 74 12.98 -6.80 8.31
C ILE A 74 13.42 -7.04 6.87
N GLN A 75 12.69 -7.89 6.16
CA GLN A 75 12.98 -8.19 4.75
C GLN A 75 12.66 -6.99 3.85
N GLY A 76 13.68 -6.54 3.11
CA GLY A 76 13.54 -5.59 2.00
C GLY A 76 13.10 -6.28 0.71
N TYR A 77 12.56 -5.50 -0.22
CA TYR A 77 12.23 -5.98 -1.57
C TYR A 77 12.54 -4.89 -2.60
N ASP A 78 12.87 -5.32 -3.82
CA ASP A 78 13.07 -4.43 -4.96
C ASP A 78 11.73 -4.26 -5.68
N GLN A 79 11.09 -3.11 -5.46
CA GLN A 79 9.78 -2.79 -6.01
C GLN A 79 9.75 -2.79 -7.55
N ASP A 80 10.83 -2.35 -8.20
CA ASP A 80 10.90 -2.29 -9.66
C ASP A 80 11.09 -3.67 -10.26
N ARG A 81 11.85 -4.54 -9.58
CA ARG A 81 11.94 -5.95 -9.93
C ARG A 81 10.62 -6.66 -9.73
N TRP A 82 9.89 -6.40 -8.64
CA TRP A 82 8.59 -7.02 -8.37
C TRP A 82 7.56 -6.63 -9.43
N ALA A 83 7.47 -5.33 -9.75
CA ALA A 83 6.58 -4.82 -10.79
C ALA A 83 6.74 -5.55 -12.13
N LYS A 84 8.00 -5.83 -12.51
CA LYS A 84 8.34 -6.56 -13.73
C LYS A 84 8.12 -8.07 -13.62
N ALA A 85 8.61 -8.69 -12.55
CA ALA A 85 8.62 -10.14 -12.38
C ALA A 85 7.23 -10.73 -12.14
N LEU A 86 6.35 -9.96 -11.48
CA LEU A 86 4.96 -10.33 -11.22
C LEU A 86 3.99 -9.80 -12.28
N ASP A 87 4.52 -9.08 -13.29
CA ASP A 87 3.76 -8.47 -14.38
C ASP A 87 2.50 -7.74 -13.88
N TYR A 88 2.71 -6.62 -13.18
CA TYR A 88 1.64 -5.89 -12.48
C TYR A 88 0.43 -5.53 -13.38
N HIS A 89 0.61 -5.35 -14.68
CA HIS A 89 -0.50 -5.08 -15.62
C HIS A 89 -1.49 -6.25 -15.74
N THR A 90 -1.04 -7.48 -15.47
CA THR A 90 -1.89 -8.68 -15.52
C THR A 90 -2.66 -8.92 -14.21
N LEU A 91 -2.26 -8.26 -13.13
CA LEU A 91 -2.86 -8.47 -11.82
C LEU A 91 -4.18 -7.69 -11.66
N PRO A 92 -5.20 -8.26 -10.99
CA PRO A 92 -6.50 -7.62 -10.83
C PRO A 92 -6.44 -6.43 -9.87
N VAL A 93 -6.65 -5.22 -10.41
CA VAL A 93 -6.58 -3.96 -9.63
C VAL A 93 -7.59 -3.90 -8.49
N ASP A 94 -8.77 -4.50 -8.67
CA ASP A 94 -9.80 -4.55 -7.61
C ASP A 94 -9.36 -5.41 -6.43
N ALA A 95 -8.66 -6.52 -6.69
CA ALA A 95 -8.08 -7.34 -5.64
C ALA A 95 -6.96 -6.58 -4.92
N ALA A 96 -6.12 -5.84 -5.64
CA ALA A 96 -5.10 -4.99 -5.03
C ALA A 96 -5.72 -3.92 -4.10
N LEU A 97 -6.80 -3.26 -4.52
CA LEU A 97 -7.53 -2.31 -3.67
C LEU A 97 -8.11 -2.98 -2.42
N ALA A 98 -8.71 -4.16 -2.56
CA ALA A 98 -9.24 -4.93 -1.44
C ALA A 98 -8.14 -5.34 -0.45
N THR A 99 -6.97 -5.74 -0.97
CA THR A 99 -5.79 -6.04 -0.14
C THR A 99 -5.36 -4.82 0.65
N VAL A 100 -5.20 -3.65 0.01
CA VAL A 100 -4.84 -2.39 0.70
C VAL A 100 -5.84 -2.07 1.81
N GLU A 101 -7.13 -2.23 1.55
CA GLU A 101 -8.17 -1.98 2.55
C GLU A 101 -8.06 -2.91 3.76
N ALA A 102 -7.93 -4.22 3.53
CA ALA A 102 -7.84 -5.21 4.59
C ALA A 102 -6.57 -5.03 5.44
N VAL A 103 -5.40 -4.88 4.81
CA VAL A 103 -4.14 -4.79 5.56
C VAL A 103 -4.02 -3.47 6.32
N ARG A 104 -4.54 -2.36 5.79
CA ARG A 104 -4.55 -1.08 6.52
C ARG A 104 -5.49 -1.13 7.71
N ALA A 105 -6.69 -1.70 7.56
CA ALA A 105 -7.62 -1.87 8.67
C ALA A 105 -6.98 -2.71 9.79
N GLY A 106 -6.32 -3.80 9.43
CA GLY A 106 -5.62 -4.66 10.38
C GLY A 106 -4.36 -4.01 10.99
N ALA A 107 -3.64 -3.15 10.26
CA ALA A 107 -2.47 -2.45 10.81
C ALA A 107 -2.90 -1.38 11.82
N SER A 108 -3.98 -0.67 11.54
CA SER A 108 -4.54 0.35 12.46
C SER A 108 -5.04 -0.24 13.79
N SER A 109 -5.45 -1.51 13.84
CA SER A 109 -5.91 -2.14 15.08
C SER A 109 -4.78 -2.46 16.07
N PHE A 110 -3.51 -2.42 15.66
CA PHE A 110 -2.39 -2.53 16.60
C PHE A 110 -2.13 -1.22 17.36
N ALA A 111 -2.75 -0.13 16.93
CA ALA A 111 -2.51 1.21 17.47
C ALA A 111 -3.70 1.77 18.26
N SER A 112 -4.79 0.99 18.37
CA SER A 112 -5.94 1.19 19.26
C SER A 112 -5.73 0.48 20.58
#